data_AF-A0A842NKV0-F1
#
_entry.id   AF-A0A842NKV0-F1
#
_cell.length_a   1.000
_cell.length_b   1.000
_cell.length_c   1.000
_cell.angle_alpha   90.00
_cell.angle_beta   90.00
_cell.angle_gamma   90.00
#
_symmetry.space_group_name_H-M   'P 1'
#
loop_
_entity.id
_entity.type
_entity.pdbx_description
1 polymer ?
#
loop_
_entity_poly.entity_id
_entity_poly.type
_entity_poly.pdbx_seq_one_letter_code
_entity_poly.pdbx_strand_id
1 'polypeptide(L)'
;MKFTGRELSIGVLVLAFIGGAYVLSQYTGERGQVIRIGYSFFAEEGGRVGRVLSVKQEIVTPNFVYNYCLKFDRPDLVGDRLCWLVRFEQWGRPGHYVELWIDAVEFLVVGGEECR
;
A
#
# COMPACT_ATOMS: atom_id res chain seq x y z
N MET A 1 -20.39 -31.54 15.50
CA MET A 1 -19.91 -30.29 16.13
C MET A 1 -20.38 -29.12 15.29
N LYS A 2 -21.27 -28.27 15.83
CA LYS A 2 -21.74 -27.05 15.16
C LYS A 2 -20.78 -25.92 15.55
N PHE A 3 -19.89 -25.51 14.64
CA PHE A 3 -19.09 -24.31 14.82
C PHE A 3 -20.01 -23.09 14.64
N THR A 4 -20.22 -22.35 15.71
CA THR A 4 -20.97 -21.10 15.74
C THR A 4 -20.14 -20.02 15.03
N GLY A 5 -20.73 -19.29 14.08
CA GLY A 5 -20.06 -18.35 13.17
C GLY A 5 -19.32 -17.17 13.82
N ARG A 6 -19.29 -17.10 15.15
CA ARG A 6 -18.58 -16.07 15.93
C ARG A 6 -17.10 -16.40 16.13
N GLU A 7 -16.73 -17.68 16.18
CA GLU A 7 -15.32 -18.12 16.32
C GLU A 7 -14.53 -18.02 15.02
N LEU A 8 -15.19 -18.24 13.88
CA LEU A 8 -14.61 -18.04 12.54
C LEU A 8 -14.17 -16.58 12.31
N SER A 9 -14.93 -15.62 12.84
CA SER A 9 -14.65 -14.19 12.65
C SER A 9 -13.39 -13.75 13.40
N ILE A 10 -13.18 -14.27 14.62
CA ILE A 10 -12.00 -13.93 15.44
C ILE A 10 -10.76 -14.67 14.93
N GLY A 11 -10.89 -15.94 14.53
CA GLY A 11 -9.79 -16.71 13.96
C GLY A 11 -9.23 -16.09 12.67
N VAL A 12 -10.09 -15.56 11.79
CA VAL A 12 -9.68 -14.85 10.57
C VAL A 12 -9.03 -13.51 10.90
N LEU A 13 -9.55 -12.77 11.89
CA LEU A 13 -9.00 -11.47 12.28
C LEU A 13 -7.62 -11.61 12.91
N VAL A 14 -7.42 -12.64 13.75
CA VAL A 14 -6.13 -12.96 14.38
C VAL A 14 -5.12 -13.48 13.35
N LEU A 15 -5.55 -14.32 12.39
CA LEU A 15 -4.68 -14.76 11.29
C LEU A 15 -4.30 -13.61 10.34
N ALA A 16 -5.21 -12.66 10.08
CA ALA A 16 -4.91 -11.46 9.31
C ALA A 16 -3.92 -10.55 10.06
N PHE A 17 -4.04 -10.44 11.39
CA PHE A 17 -3.13 -9.63 12.21
C PHE A 17 -1.74 -10.28 12.35
N ILE A 18 -1.66 -11.60 12.56
CA ILE A 18 -0.40 -12.35 12.63
C ILE A 18 0.25 -12.42 11.24
N GLY A 19 -0.53 -12.65 10.19
CA GLY A 19 -0.07 -12.59 8.81
C GLY A 19 0.46 -11.20 8.46
N GLY A 20 -0.24 -10.14 8.84
CA GLY A 20 0.21 -8.75 8.67
C GLY A 20 1.50 -8.44 9.43
N ALA A 21 1.61 -8.87 10.69
CA ALA A 21 2.80 -8.68 11.52
C ALA A 21 4.01 -9.49 11.03
N TYR A 22 3.79 -10.74 10.57
CA TYR A 22 4.84 -11.60 10.02
C TYR A 22 5.34 -11.09 8.67
N VAL A 23 4.42 -10.64 7.80
CA VAL A 23 4.76 -9.98 6.53
C VAL A 23 5.56 -8.71 6.79
N LEU A 24 5.16 -7.86 7.75
CA LEU A 24 5.93 -6.68 8.15
C LEU A 24 7.31 -7.00 8.75
N SER A 25 7.48 -8.16 9.39
CA SER A 25 8.79 -8.61 9.91
C SER A 25 9.75 -9.10 8.83
N GLN A 26 9.26 -9.45 7.64
CA GLN A 26 10.10 -9.89 6.51
C GLN A 26 10.70 -8.71 5.72
N TYR A 27 10.16 -7.50 5.90
CA TYR A 27 10.63 -6.31 5.22
C TYR A 27 11.37 -5.40 6.19
N THR A 28 12.69 -5.57 6.25
CA THR A 28 13.60 -4.69 6.97
C THR A 28 14.13 -3.58 6.03
N GLY A 29 14.68 -2.52 6.61
CA GLY A 29 15.20 -1.37 5.85
C GLY A 29 14.12 -0.58 5.11
N GLU A 30 14.50 0.04 4.00
CA GLU A 30 13.64 0.94 3.21
C GLU A 30 12.37 0.25 2.69
N ARG A 31 12.45 -1.03 2.32
CA ARG A 31 11.27 -1.82 1.88
C ARG A 31 10.20 -1.89 2.96
N GLY A 32 10.59 -2.07 4.22
CA GLY A 32 9.65 -2.08 5.34
C GLY A 32 9.00 -0.72 5.57
N GLN A 33 9.78 0.35 5.42
CA GLN A 33 9.31 1.72 5.55
C GLN A 33 8.25 2.07 4.50
N VAL A 34 8.48 1.75 3.22
CA VAL A 34 7.53 2.09 2.15
C VAL A 34 6.23 1.28 2.22
N ILE A 35 6.29 0.03 2.69
CA ILE A 35 5.09 -0.75 2.97
C ILE A 35 4.27 -0.08 4.10
N ARG A 36 4.92 0.38 5.17
CA ARG A 36 4.23 1.08 6.28
C ARG A 36 3.60 2.39 5.82
N ILE A 37 4.29 3.15 4.96
CA ILE A 37 3.74 4.37 4.35
C ILE A 37 2.49 4.03 3.56
N GLY A 38 2.53 3.01 2.70
CA GLY A 38 1.36 2.64 1.91
C GLY A 38 0.16 2.19 2.76
N TYR A 39 0.38 1.37 3.80
CA TYR A 39 -0.68 0.99 4.72
C TYR A 39 -1.27 2.19 5.48
N SER A 40 -0.43 3.12 5.93
CA SER A 40 -0.87 4.33 6.66
C SER A 40 -1.68 5.24 5.75
N PHE A 41 -1.22 5.45 4.51
CA PHE A 41 -1.91 6.24 3.50
C PHE A 41 -3.34 5.74 3.25
N PHE A 42 -3.51 4.44 2.99
CA PHE A 42 -4.85 3.89 2.76
C PHE A 42 -5.74 3.93 4.01
N ALA A 43 -5.16 3.75 5.20
CA ALA A 43 -5.91 3.86 6.46
C ALA A 43 -6.48 5.28 6.67
N GLU A 44 -5.72 6.32 6.31
CA GLU A 44 -6.13 7.73 6.40
C GLU A 44 -7.21 8.07 5.35
N GLU A 45 -7.07 7.58 4.12
CA GLU A 45 -8.06 7.76 3.03
C GLU A 45 -9.35 6.95 3.23
N GLY A 46 -9.47 6.18 4.32
CA GLY A 46 -10.60 5.29 4.57
C GLY A 46 -10.66 4.06 3.66
N GLY A 47 -9.63 3.85 2.84
CA GLY A 47 -9.44 2.67 2.00
C GLY A 47 -9.03 1.45 2.82
N ARG A 48 -9.37 0.26 2.33
CA ARG A 48 -8.87 -1.01 2.90
C ARG A 48 -8.06 -1.73 1.84
N VAL A 49 -6.78 -1.95 2.14
CA VAL A 49 -5.88 -2.79 1.34
C VAL A 49 -5.56 -4.08 2.07
N GLY A 50 -5.37 -5.14 1.30
CA GLY A 50 -5.04 -6.47 1.78
C GLY A 50 -3.54 -6.72 1.82
N ARG A 51 -3.13 -7.86 1.23
CA ARG A 51 -1.73 -8.32 1.23
C ARG A 51 -0.87 -7.47 0.29
N VAL A 52 0.40 -7.25 0.66
CA VAL A 52 1.43 -6.73 -0.25
C VAL A 52 1.71 -7.76 -1.34
N LEU A 53 1.51 -7.39 -2.60
CA LEU A 53 1.72 -8.25 -3.77
C LEU A 53 3.13 -8.09 -4.34
N SER A 54 3.65 -6.86 -4.41
CA SER A 54 4.99 -6.59 -4.90
C SER A 54 5.54 -5.27 -4.37
N VAL A 55 6.87 -5.20 -4.26
CA VAL A 55 7.62 -3.98 -3.95
C VAL A 55 8.83 -3.91 -4.88
N LYS A 56 8.91 -2.86 -5.70
CA LYS A 56 10.01 -2.63 -6.64
C LYS A 56 10.35 -1.14 -6.72
N GLN A 57 11.51 -0.80 -7.27
CA GLN A 57 11.87 0.58 -7.58
C GLN A 57 11.91 0.77 -9.09
N GLU A 58 11.29 1.83 -9.59
CA GLU A 58 11.28 2.19 -11.01
C GLU A 58 11.30 3.72 -11.16
N ILE A 59 11.83 4.19 -12.29
CA ILE A 59 11.70 5.59 -12.67
C ILE A 59 10.32 5.77 -13.29
N VAL A 60 9.50 6.62 -12.67
CA VAL A 60 8.16 6.95 -13.12
C VAL A 60 7.95 8.46 -13.09
N THR A 61 7.00 8.95 -13.89
CA THR A 61 6.52 10.33 -13.82
C THR A 61 5.31 10.38 -12.87
N PRO A 62 5.39 11.05 -11.71
CA PRO A 62 4.29 11.16 -10.76
C PRO A 62 2.98 11.64 -11.40
N ASN A 63 1.89 10.93 -11.09
CA ASN A 63 0.57 11.21 -11.64
C ASN A 63 -0.41 11.84 -10.64
N PHE A 64 -0.05 11.90 -9.36
CA PHE A 64 -0.82 12.53 -8.28
C PHE A 64 -2.27 12.03 -8.15
N VAL A 65 -2.58 10.82 -8.67
CA VAL A 65 -3.95 10.27 -8.69
C VAL A 65 -4.58 10.23 -7.30
N TYR A 66 -3.79 9.86 -6.29
CA TYR A 66 -4.25 9.77 -4.90
C TYR A 66 -4.03 11.05 -4.08
N ASN A 67 -3.27 12.03 -4.58
CA ASN A 67 -2.98 13.26 -3.84
C ASN A 67 -2.82 14.46 -4.78
N TYR A 68 -3.96 14.98 -5.25
CA TYR A 68 -4.00 16.06 -6.25
C TYR A 68 -3.42 17.38 -5.73
N CYS A 69 -3.63 17.71 -4.45
CA CYS A 69 -3.10 18.95 -3.84
C CYS A 69 -1.57 18.99 -3.88
N LEU A 70 -0.92 17.84 -3.66
CA LEU A 70 0.54 17.72 -3.67
C LEU A 70 1.16 18.22 -4.98
N LYS A 71 0.45 18.08 -6.11
CA LYS A 71 0.91 18.58 -7.42
C LYS A 71 1.17 20.10 -7.41
N PHE A 72 0.36 20.86 -6.66
CA PHE A 72 0.47 22.32 -6.60
C PHE A 72 1.38 22.78 -5.48
N ASP A 73 1.35 22.08 -4.35
CA ASP A 73 2.16 22.41 -3.17
C ASP A 73 3.64 22.06 -3.38
N ARG A 74 3.92 21.05 -4.20
CA ARG A 74 5.25 20.52 -4.50
C ARG A 74 5.49 20.38 -6.00
N PRO A 75 5.61 21.50 -6.75
CA PRO A 75 5.79 21.48 -8.20
C PRO A 75 7.11 20.83 -8.63
N ASP A 76 8.08 20.71 -7.72
CA ASP A 76 9.35 20.01 -7.93
C ASP A 76 9.19 18.47 -8.05
N LEU A 77 8.03 17.92 -7.68
CA LEU A 77 7.73 16.49 -7.78
C LEU A 77 7.15 16.07 -9.15
N VAL A 78 6.97 16.99 -10.10
CA VAL A 78 6.24 16.70 -11.36
C VAL A 78 7.12 15.99 -12.42
N GLY A 79 8.44 15.98 -12.26
CA GLY A 79 9.38 15.33 -13.19
C GLY A 79 9.55 13.81 -12.97
N ASP A 80 10.35 13.17 -13.81
CA ASP A 80 10.72 11.75 -13.64
C ASP A 80 11.50 11.52 -12.34
N ARG A 81 11.07 10.54 -11.55
CA ARG A 81 11.67 10.24 -10.24
C ARG A 81 11.78 8.75 -10.01
N LEU A 82 12.81 8.37 -9.26
CA LEU A 82 12.93 7.01 -8.75
C LEU A 82 11.91 6.84 -7.61
N CYS A 83 10.93 5.98 -7.83
CA CYS A 83 9.89 5.70 -6.85
C CYS A 83 9.88 4.22 -6.47
N TRP A 84 9.47 3.96 -5.23
CA TRP A 84 9.01 2.66 -4.80
C TRP A 84 7.57 2.45 -5.28
N LEU A 85 7.37 1.39 -6.06
CA LEU A 85 6.06 0.92 -6.51
C LEU A 85 5.63 -0.22 -5.59
N VAL A 86 4.60 0.05 -4.79
CA VAL A 86 4.06 -0.91 -3.81
C VAL A 86 2.67 -1.32 -4.23
N ARG A 87 2.50 -2.58 -4.63
CA ARG A 87 1.19 -3.15 -4.97
C ARG A 87 0.58 -3.83 -3.76
N PHE A 88 -0.67 -3.52 -3.49
CA PHE A 88 -1.50 -4.17 -2.50
C PHE A 88 -2.72 -4.79 -3.16
N GLU A 89 -3.15 -5.96 -2.69
CA GLU A 89 -4.43 -6.54 -3.08
C GLU A 89 -5.58 -5.65 -2.59
N GLN A 90 -6.60 -5.43 -3.41
CA GLN A 90 -7.79 -4.70 -3.00
C GLN A 90 -8.62 -5.53 -2.01
N TRP A 91 -9.00 -4.94 -0.87
CA TRP A 91 -9.80 -5.64 0.12
C TRP A 91 -11.15 -6.08 -0.46
N GLY A 92 -11.48 -7.37 -0.32
CA GLY A 92 -12.73 -7.93 -0.83
C GLY A 92 -12.78 -8.11 -2.35
N ARG A 93 -11.68 -7.85 -3.07
CA ARG A 93 -11.57 -8.06 -4.53
C ARG A 93 -10.31 -8.88 -4.85
N PRO A 94 -10.35 -10.21 -4.66
CA PRO A 94 -9.21 -11.07 -4.93
C PRO A 94 -8.75 -10.95 -6.39
N GLY A 95 -7.43 -10.84 -6.59
CA GLY A 95 -6.85 -10.67 -7.93
C GLY A 95 -6.85 -9.23 -8.47
N HIS A 96 -7.50 -8.29 -7.78
CA HIS A 96 -7.37 -6.86 -8.08
C HIS A 96 -6.32 -6.21 -7.17
N TYR A 97 -5.63 -5.17 -7.67
CA TYR A 97 -4.62 -4.45 -6.94
C TYR A 97 -4.76 -2.93 -7.05
N VAL A 98 -4.28 -2.26 -6.01
CA VAL A 98 -3.89 -0.85 -6.02
C VAL A 98 -2.37 -0.78 -5.91
N GLU A 99 -1.77 0.13 -6.65
CA GLU A 99 -0.34 0.45 -6.60
C GLU A 99 -0.15 1.87 -6.08
N LEU A 100 0.75 2.06 -5.14
CA LEU A 100 1.22 3.36 -4.70
C LEU A 100 2.63 3.62 -5.20
N TRP A 101 2.87 4.84 -5.67
CA TRP A 101 4.18 5.34 -6.05
C TRP A 101 4.69 6.26 -4.95
N ILE A 102 5.76 5.83 -4.29
CA ILE A 102 6.35 6.54 -3.15
C ILE A 102 7.73 7.03 -3.57
N ASP A 103 7.99 8.33 -3.50
CA ASP A 103 9.30 8.89 -3.83
C ASP A 103 10.40 8.24 -2.97
N ALA A 104 11.49 7.78 -3.59
CA ALA A 104 12.52 7.01 -2.89
C ALA A 104 13.39 7.87 -1.96
N VAL A 105 13.37 9.20 -2.11
CA VAL A 105 14.17 10.13 -1.31
C VAL A 105 13.32 10.74 -0.20
N GLU A 106 12.15 11.25 -0.56
CA GLU A 106 11.28 12.02 0.33
C GLU A 106 10.23 11.16 1.04
N PHE A 107 10.05 9.91 0.59
CA PHE A 107 9.08 8.97 1.16
C PHE A 107 7.63 9.49 1.13
N LEU A 108 7.30 10.29 0.11
CA LEU A 108 5.98 10.85 -0.14
C LEU A 108 5.21 10.03 -1.18
N VAL A 109 3.92 9.85 -0.99
CA VAL A 109 3.03 9.26 -2.00
C VAL A 109 2.82 10.31 -3.10
N VAL A 110 3.34 10.04 -4.29
CA VAL A 110 3.34 10.95 -5.44
C VAL A 110 2.44 10.48 -6.58
N GLY A 111 1.83 9.31 -6.44
CA GLY A 111 0.93 8.78 -7.45
C GLY A 111 0.57 7.33 -7.22
N GLY A 112 0.03 6.72 -8.27
CA GLY A 112 -0.25 5.30 -8.29
C GLY A 112 -1.28 4.92 -9.34
N GLU A 113 -1.66 3.66 -9.34
CA GLU A 113 -2.62 3.08 -10.27
C GLU A 113 -3.51 2.04 -9.57
N GLU A 114 -4.56 1.62 -10.26
CA GLU A 114 -5.35 0.45 -9.88
C GLU A 114 -5.60 -0.38 -11.15
N CYS A 115 -5.63 -1.70 -11.02
CA CYS A 115 -6.08 -2.50 -12.16
C CYS A 115 -7.59 -2.29 -12.34
N ARG A 116 -7.99 -2.07 -13.59
CA ARG A 116 -9.40 -2.00 -13.98
C ARG A 116 -10.06 -3.37 -13.94
#